data_AF-A0A446ZP69-F1
#
_entry.id   AF-A0A446ZP69-F1
#
_cell.length_a   1.000
_cell.length_b   1.000
_cell.length_c   1.000
_cell.angle_alpha   90.00
_cell.angle_beta   90.00
_cell.angle_gamma   90.00
#
_symmetry.space_group_name_H-M   'P 1'
#
loop_
_entity.id
_entity.type
_entity.pdbx_description
1 polymer ?
#
loop_
_entity_poly.entity_id
_entity_poly.type
_entity_poly.pdbx_seq_one_letter_code
_entity_poly.pdbx_strand_id
1 'polypeptide(L)'
;MQTSSPTRLATFNEMQDSNFFTQFLNVCCEKPAQPNYTEYVSLQRALYEGDVEMDKVIDWVMQNPKDHRMIFEKILFQGRNDLSEPIPTELENFFNYIEQKPEWLDQHQIDEAVKFTHRLGINNGFILRDLSLMAGYLYPGFNQPLILTGALKKQAGTRLAETTKWWVDITEPEGLTHLSAGFTSTIYVRFIHALVRRQLKKSERWDSEVWGIPLNQFDLAMTNLAFSSVVLLGIRALGIWPTKQETKSFLHFWRYVG
;
A
#
# COMPACT_ATOMS: atom_id res chain seq x y z
N MET A 1 -9.15 2.70 28.35
CA MET A 1 -7.72 2.34 28.37
C MET A 1 -6.98 3.42 27.59
N GLN A 2 -6.04 4.12 28.23
CA GLN A 2 -5.13 5.02 27.52
C GLN A 2 -4.29 4.15 26.59
N THR A 3 -4.57 4.19 25.29
CA THR A 3 -3.69 3.57 24.30
C THR A 3 -2.44 4.42 24.26
N SER A 4 -1.36 3.95 24.87
CA SER A 4 -0.03 4.53 24.69
C SER A 4 0.28 4.52 23.19
N SER A 5 0.55 5.68 22.62
CA SER A 5 0.95 5.83 21.21
C SER A 5 2.22 5.03 20.94
N PRO A 6 2.43 4.49 19.72
CA PRO A 6 3.67 3.81 19.42
C PRO A 6 4.84 4.79 19.57
N THR A 7 5.89 4.36 20.26
CA THR A 7 7.01 5.24 20.64
C THR A 7 7.79 5.79 19.45
N ARG A 8 7.64 5.19 18.26
CA ARG A 8 8.31 5.64 17.03
C ARG A 8 7.72 6.92 16.43
N LEU A 9 6.48 7.28 16.78
CA LEU A 9 5.88 8.53 16.31
C LEU A 9 6.34 9.65 17.22
N ALA A 10 7.00 10.66 16.65
CA ALA A 10 7.37 11.87 17.41
C ALA A 10 6.14 12.47 18.08
N THR A 11 6.31 13.09 19.24
CA THR A 11 5.20 13.72 19.96
C THR A 11 4.62 14.87 19.13
N PHE A 12 3.36 15.25 19.40
CA PHE A 12 2.74 16.37 18.71
C PHE A 12 3.58 17.64 18.79
N ASN A 13 4.13 17.95 19.97
CA ASN A 13 4.97 19.13 20.19
C ASN A 13 6.26 19.08 19.37
N GLU A 14 6.95 17.94 19.34
CA GLU A 14 8.15 17.75 18.50
C GLU A 14 7.83 17.87 17.01
N MET A 15 6.65 17.41 16.56
CA MET A 15 6.21 17.58 15.16
C MET A 15 5.90 19.04 14.80
N GLN A 16 5.66 19.92 15.78
CA GLN A 16 5.47 21.34 15.52
C GLN A 16 6.80 22.09 15.33
N ASP A 17 7.93 21.46 15.65
CA ASP A 17 9.24 22.08 15.44
C ASP A 17 9.43 22.43 13.96
N SER A 18 9.82 23.67 13.72
CA SER A 18 10.00 24.20 12.38
C SER A 18 11.47 24.59 12.18
N ASN A 19 12.08 24.05 11.15
CA ASN A 19 13.38 24.52 10.67
C ASN A 19 13.20 25.34 9.38
N PHE A 20 14.30 25.89 8.86
CA PHE A 20 14.29 26.68 7.64
C PHE A 20 13.67 25.93 6.44
N PHE A 21 13.96 24.63 6.31
CA PHE A 21 13.42 23.81 5.24
C PHE A 21 11.90 23.63 5.38
N THR A 22 11.39 23.40 6.59
CA THR A 22 9.94 23.29 6.82
C THR A 22 9.23 24.62 6.52
N GLN A 23 9.80 25.76 6.90
CA GLN A 23 9.24 27.08 6.56
C GLN A 23 9.20 27.31 5.05
N PHE A 24 10.26 26.92 4.34
CA PHE A 24 10.29 26.98 2.88
C PHE A 24 9.18 26.12 2.25
N LEU A 25 9.00 24.89 2.73
CA LEU A 25 7.91 24.01 2.27
C LEU A 25 6.54 24.63 2.52
N ASN A 26 6.34 25.28 3.67
CA ASN A 26 5.06 25.94 3.99
C ASN A 26 4.69 27.01 2.96
N VAL A 27 5.68 27.78 2.52
CA VAL A 27 5.50 28.80 1.48
C VAL A 27 5.22 28.15 0.13
N CYS A 28 5.99 27.14 -0.27
CA CYS A 28 5.82 26.46 -1.56
C CYS A 28 4.50 25.69 -1.69
N CYS A 29 4.01 25.12 -0.59
CA CYS A 29 2.79 24.30 -0.57
C CYS A 29 1.52 25.10 -0.25
N GLU A 30 1.65 26.40 0.07
CA GLU A 30 0.55 27.28 0.54
C GLU A 30 -0.21 26.71 1.75
N LYS A 31 0.42 25.79 2.50
CA LYS A 31 -0.15 25.08 3.65
C LYS A 31 0.97 24.69 4.62
N PRO A 32 0.68 24.60 5.93
CA PRO A 32 1.63 24.04 6.89
C PRO A 32 2.03 22.61 6.51
N ALA A 33 3.33 22.33 6.51
CA ALA A 33 3.89 20.99 6.35
C ALA A 33 3.76 20.18 7.65
N GLN A 34 3.70 20.87 8.80
CA GLN A 34 3.38 20.25 10.07
C GLN A 34 1.89 19.86 10.15
N PRO A 35 1.57 18.67 10.69
CA PRO A 35 0.18 18.27 10.87
C PRO A 35 -0.48 19.10 11.98
N ASN A 36 -1.76 19.40 11.81
CA ASN A 36 -2.59 19.86 12.92
C ASN A 36 -2.89 18.69 13.89
N TYR A 37 -3.46 18.99 15.06
CA TYR A 37 -3.67 17.96 16.09
C TYR A 37 -4.60 16.82 15.63
N THR A 38 -5.61 17.13 14.82
CA THR A 38 -6.51 16.10 14.26
C THR A 38 -5.78 15.18 13.28
N GLU A 39 -4.96 15.74 12.41
CA GLU A 39 -4.11 14.98 11.48
C GLU A 39 -3.09 14.12 12.25
N TYR A 40 -2.46 14.67 13.29
CA TYR A 40 -1.55 13.95 14.16
C TYR A 40 -2.22 12.72 14.81
N VAL A 41 -3.42 12.91 15.40
CA VAL A 41 -4.18 11.80 15.98
C VAL A 41 -4.58 10.77 14.91
N SER A 42 -4.89 11.21 13.69
CA SER A 42 -5.17 10.30 12.56
C SER A 42 -3.96 9.45 12.20
N LEU A 43 -2.76 10.05 12.13
CA LEU A 43 -1.51 9.33 11.87
C LEU A 43 -1.20 8.31 12.97
N GLN A 44 -1.43 8.69 14.23
CA GLN A 44 -1.28 7.79 15.37
C GLN A 44 -2.26 6.62 15.30
N ARG A 45 -3.52 6.89 14.98
CA ARG A 45 -4.54 5.85 14.82
C ARG A 45 -4.20 4.89 13.68
N ALA A 46 -3.68 5.40 12.57
CA ALA A 46 -3.29 4.60 11.42
C ALA A 46 -2.17 3.57 11.73
N LEU A 47 -1.44 3.71 12.84
CA LEU A 47 -0.47 2.71 13.33
C LEU A 47 -1.14 1.46 13.93
N TYR A 48 -2.42 1.56 14.29
CA TYR A 48 -3.22 0.47 14.87
C TYR A 48 -4.32 -0.03 13.93
N GLU A 49 -4.38 0.50 12.71
CA GLU A 49 -5.36 0.08 11.71
C GLU A 49 -4.70 -0.79 10.65
N GLY A 50 -5.37 -1.90 10.32
CA GLY A 50 -4.95 -2.85 9.30
C GLY A 50 -5.90 -2.82 8.11
N ASP A 51 -6.05 -3.96 7.45
CA ASP A 51 -7.06 -4.16 6.41
C ASP A 51 -8.23 -4.92 7.03
N VAL A 52 -9.26 -4.22 7.49
CA VAL A 52 -10.35 -4.81 8.27
C VAL A 52 -11.08 -5.91 7.49
N GLU A 53 -11.36 -5.68 6.20
CA GLU A 53 -12.13 -6.64 5.40
C GLU A 53 -11.27 -7.86 5.03
N MET A 54 -9.99 -7.66 4.66
CA MET A 54 -9.11 -8.80 4.38
C MET A 54 -8.71 -9.56 5.65
N ASP A 55 -8.58 -8.88 6.81
CA ASP A 55 -8.29 -9.55 8.08
C ASP A 55 -9.41 -10.53 8.46
N LYS A 56 -10.70 -10.19 8.20
CA LYS A 56 -11.84 -11.13 8.37
C LYS A 56 -11.73 -12.33 7.44
N VAL A 57 -11.37 -12.11 6.17
CA VAL A 57 -11.13 -13.20 5.20
C VAL A 57 -10.02 -14.13 5.69
N ILE A 58 -8.92 -13.58 6.20
CA ILE A 58 -7.82 -14.39 6.75
C ILE A 58 -8.27 -15.17 7.98
N ASP A 59 -9.03 -14.57 8.89
CA ASP A 59 -9.54 -15.28 10.06
C ASP A 59 -10.46 -16.45 9.66
N TRP A 60 -11.29 -16.29 8.63
CA TRP A 60 -12.06 -17.38 8.02
C TRP A 60 -11.16 -18.43 7.35
N VAL A 61 -10.18 -18.02 6.54
CA VAL A 61 -9.24 -18.95 5.89
C VAL A 61 -8.50 -19.79 6.92
N MET A 62 -8.13 -19.21 8.06
CA MET A 62 -7.38 -19.92 9.10
C MET A 62 -8.20 -20.98 9.86
N GLN A 63 -9.51 -21.06 9.67
CA GLN A 63 -10.35 -22.14 10.21
C GLN A 63 -10.11 -23.47 9.47
N ASN A 64 -9.88 -23.41 8.15
CA ASN A 64 -9.42 -24.54 7.34
C ASN A 64 -8.47 -24.04 6.22
N PRO A 65 -7.17 -23.83 6.53
CA PRO A 65 -6.24 -23.10 5.67
C PRO A 65 -6.08 -23.63 4.25
N LYS A 66 -6.18 -24.96 4.06
CA LYS A 66 -5.98 -25.57 2.75
C LYS A 66 -7.20 -25.35 1.87
N ASP A 67 -8.37 -25.72 2.35
CA ASP A 67 -9.59 -25.71 1.54
C ASP A 67 -10.10 -24.28 1.36
N HIS A 68 -10.12 -23.48 2.43
CA HIS A 68 -10.64 -22.11 2.37
C HIS A 68 -9.77 -21.19 1.50
N ARG A 69 -8.44 -21.37 1.51
CA ARG A 69 -7.54 -20.64 0.61
C ARG A 69 -7.82 -21.00 -0.85
N MET A 70 -8.04 -22.28 -1.15
CA MET A 70 -8.36 -22.72 -2.51
C MET A 70 -9.68 -22.09 -3.01
N ILE A 71 -10.68 -21.97 -2.13
CA ILE A 71 -11.94 -21.28 -2.44
C ILE A 71 -11.70 -19.79 -2.70
N PHE A 72 -10.96 -19.10 -1.81
CA PHE A 72 -10.61 -17.69 -2.00
C PHE A 72 -9.89 -17.45 -3.32
N GLU A 73 -8.85 -18.22 -3.61
CA GLU A 73 -8.08 -18.09 -4.86
C GLU A 73 -8.94 -18.42 -6.08
N LYS A 74 -9.81 -19.43 -6.02
CA LYS A 74 -10.77 -19.72 -7.10
C LYS A 74 -11.64 -18.51 -7.40
N ILE A 75 -12.26 -17.91 -6.38
CA ILE A 75 -13.13 -16.74 -6.57
C ILE A 75 -12.34 -15.53 -7.06
N LEU A 76 -11.15 -15.31 -6.51
CA LEU A 76 -10.29 -14.19 -6.90
C LEU A 76 -9.91 -14.25 -8.39
N PHE A 77 -9.51 -15.42 -8.89
CA PHE A 77 -8.99 -15.55 -10.26
C PHE A 77 -10.05 -15.92 -11.30
N GLN A 78 -11.16 -16.55 -10.91
CA GLN A 78 -12.19 -17.04 -11.82
C GLN A 78 -13.55 -16.33 -11.66
N GLY A 79 -13.69 -15.50 -10.63
CA GLY A 79 -14.93 -14.80 -10.31
C GLY A 79 -15.94 -15.67 -9.55
N ARG A 80 -17.14 -15.10 -9.36
CA ARG A 80 -18.21 -15.64 -8.49
C ARG A 80 -19.23 -16.50 -9.24
N ASN A 81 -19.18 -16.55 -10.56
CA ASN A 81 -20.27 -17.08 -11.40
C ASN A 81 -20.28 -18.61 -11.52
N ASP A 82 -19.18 -19.29 -11.24
CA ASP A 82 -19.03 -20.75 -11.40
C ASP A 82 -18.77 -21.45 -10.05
N LEU A 83 -19.74 -21.32 -9.14
CA LEU A 83 -19.70 -21.95 -7.83
C LEU A 83 -20.88 -22.90 -7.66
N SER A 84 -20.57 -24.19 -7.50
CA SER A 84 -21.54 -25.25 -7.20
C SER A 84 -22.09 -25.17 -5.77
N GLU A 85 -21.46 -24.38 -4.90
CA GLU A 85 -21.81 -24.20 -3.51
C GLU A 85 -21.98 -22.70 -3.20
N PRO A 86 -22.78 -22.34 -2.18
CA PRO A 86 -22.91 -20.95 -1.74
C PRO A 86 -21.57 -20.31 -1.36
N ILE A 87 -21.40 -19.03 -1.67
CA ILE A 87 -20.21 -18.27 -1.28
C ILE A 87 -20.24 -18.06 0.25
N PRO A 88 -19.14 -18.35 0.97
CA PRO A 88 -19.02 -18.01 2.38
C PRO A 88 -19.25 -16.52 2.65
N THR A 89 -19.98 -16.17 3.71
CA THR A 89 -20.38 -14.80 4.05
C THR A 89 -19.20 -13.81 4.10
N GLU A 90 -18.05 -14.24 4.62
CA GLU A 90 -16.83 -13.40 4.69
C GLU A 90 -16.29 -13.06 3.30
N LEU A 91 -16.31 -14.03 2.38
CA LEU A 91 -15.90 -13.80 0.99
C LEU A 91 -16.94 -12.96 0.25
N GLU A 92 -18.23 -13.23 0.44
CA GLU A 92 -19.30 -12.45 -0.18
C GLU A 92 -19.22 -10.98 0.21
N ASN A 93 -19.09 -10.68 1.51
CA ASN A 93 -18.92 -9.32 2.01
C ASN A 93 -17.65 -8.66 1.46
N PHE A 94 -16.53 -9.39 1.46
CA PHE A 94 -15.27 -8.87 0.95
C PHE A 94 -15.37 -8.50 -0.54
N PHE A 95 -15.82 -9.43 -1.39
CA PHE A 95 -15.96 -9.20 -2.83
C PHE A 95 -17.01 -8.13 -3.16
N ASN A 96 -18.13 -8.08 -2.43
CA ASN A 96 -19.10 -6.99 -2.58
C ASN A 96 -18.49 -5.62 -2.24
N TYR A 97 -17.57 -5.54 -1.28
CA TYR A 97 -16.88 -4.31 -0.93
C TYR A 97 -15.85 -3.90 -1.98
N ILE A 98 -14.97 -4.80 -2.43
CA ILE A 98 -13.87 -4.45 -3.35
C ILE A 98 -14.31 -4.22 -4.80
N GLU A 99 -15.47 -4.77 -5.20
CA GLU A 99 -16.02 -4.56 -6.55
C GLU A 99 -16.75 -3.21 -6.68
N GLN A 100 -17.00 -2.51 -5.57
CA GLN A 100 -17.58 -1.17 -5.58
C GLN A 100 -16.51 -0.13 -5.90
N LYS A 101 -16.64 0.49 -7.08
CA LYS A 101 -15.79 1.62 -7.47
C LYS A 101 -16.17 2.86 -6.65
N PRO A 102 -15.20 3.58 -6.05
CA PRO A 102 -15.49 4.84 -5.36
C PRO A 102 -16.06 5.90 -6.30
N GLU A 103 -16.98 6.75 -5.83
CA GLU A 103 -17.62 7.80 -6.63
C GLU A 103 -16.62 8.80 -7.24
N TRP A 104 -15.50 9.01 -6.57
CA TRP A 104 -14.44 9.92 -7.04
C TRP A 104 -13.57 9.31 -8.14
N LEU A 105 -13.70 8.01 -8.43
CA LEU A 105 -12.85 7.33 -9.40
C LEU A 105 -13.18 7.79 -10.83
N ASP A 106 -12.21 8.44 -11.45
CA ASP A 106 -12.24 8.85 -12.85
C ASP A 106 -11.40 7.89 -13.70
N GLN A 107 -12.04 7.17 -14.63
CA GLN A 107 -11.38 6.21 -15.52
C GLN A 107 -10.42 6.89 -16.50
N HIS A 108 -10.75 8.09 -17.00
CA HIS A 108 -9.86 8.81 -17.91
C HIS A 108 -8.53 9.15 -17.21
N GLN A 109 -8.57 9.46 -15.92
CA GLN A 109 -7.37 9.70 -15.13
C GLN A 109 -6.51 8.44 -14.95
N ILE A 110 -7.12 7.26 -14.83
CA ILE A 110 -6.40 5.98 -14.80
C ILE A 110 -5.69 5.74 -16.13
N ASP A 111 -6.40 5.92 -17.25
CA ASP A 111 -5.86 5.67 -18.59
C ASP A 111 -4.70 6.62 -18.93
N GLU A 112 -4.81 7.90 -18.57
CA GLU A 112 -3.73 8.88 -18.74
C GLU A 112 -2.52 8.59 -17.84
N ALA A 113 -2.74 8.08 -16.62
CA ALA A 113 -1.65 7.66 -15.73
C ALA A 113 -0.88 6.46 -16.28
N VAL A 114 -1.57 5.49 -16.87
CA VAL A 114 -0.96 4.33 -17.54
C VAL A 114 -0.12 4.78 -18.73
N LYS A 115 -0.66 5.64 -19.61
CA LYS A 115 0.10 6.20 -20.75
C LYS A 115 1.34 6.95 -20.29
N PHE A 116 1.21 7.77 -19.24
CA PHE A 116 2.32 8.50 -18.67
C PHE A 116 3.39 7.55 -18.11
N THR A 117 2.98 6.54 -17.35
CA THR A 117 3.88 5.51 -16.80
C THR A 117 4.64 4.77 -17.89
N HIS A 118 3.97 4.38 -18.98
CA HIS A 118 4.62 3.74 -20.13
C HIS A 118 5.65 4.66 -20.80
N ARG A 119 5.37 5.96 -20.91
CA ARG A 119 6.30 6.94 -21.47
C ARG A 119 7.55 7.16 -20.60
N LEU A 120 7.46 6.94 -19.30
CA LEU A 120 8.65 6.96 -18.43
C LEU A 120 9.61 5.81 -18.74
N GLY A 121 9.09 4.69 -19.26
CA GLY A 121 9.85 3.49 -19.59
C GLY A 121 10.67 3.00 -18.40
N ILE A 122 11.94 2.66 -18.65
CA ILE A 122 12.84 2.12 -17.62
C ILE A 122 13.14 3.13 -16.48
N ASN A 123 12.99 4.43 -16.71
CA ASN A 123 13.30 5.46 -15.72
C ASN A 123 12.47 5.29 -14.45
N ASN A 124 11.21 4.89 -14.59
CA ASN A 124 10.35 4.60 -13.43
C ASN A 124 10.93 3.48 -12.58
N GLY A 125 11.40 2.40 -13.21
CA GLY A 125 12.06 1.28 -12.53
C GLY A 125 13.35 1.69 -11.81
N PHE A 126 14.18 2.54 -12.42
CA PHE A 126 15.38 3.06 -11.74
C PHE A 126 15.03 3.87 -10.49
N ILE A 127 14.00 4.73 -10.55
CA ILE A 127 13.60 5.52 -9.38
C ILE A 127 13.03 4.61 -8.30
N LEU A 128 12.15 3.67 -8.65
CA LEU A 128 11.59 2.73 -7.69
C LEU A 128 12.69 1.89 -7.00
N ARG A 129 13.69 1.43 -7.76
CA ARG A 129 14.79 0.60 -7.23
C ARG A 129 15.82 1.42 -6.45
N ASP A 130 16.31 2.53 -7.01
CA ASP A 130 17.48 3.24 -6.52
C ASP A 130 17.13 4.34 -5.52
N LEU A 131 15.91 4.90 -5.61
CA LEU A 131 15.44 5.93 -4.70
C LEU A 131 14.42 5.35 -3.72
N SER A 132 13.27 4.86 -4.20
CA SER A 132 12.15 4.48 -3.33
C SER A 132 12.50 3.28 -2.44
N LEU A 133 13.04 2.20 -3.01
CA LEU A 133 13.41 1.00 -2.26
C LEU A 133 14.58 1.26 -1.31
N MET A 134 15.62 1.97 -1.77
CA MET A 134 16.79 2.29 -0.91
C MET A 134 16.40 3.21 0.25
N ALA A 135 15.58 4.24 0.00
CA ALA A 135 15.03 5.06 1.06
C ALA A 135 14.17 4.23 2.02
N GLY A 136 13.32 3.33 1.50
CA GLY A 136 12.53 2.39 2.29
C GLY A 136 13.37 1.55 3.25
N TYR A 137 14.56 1.11 2.85
CA TYR A 137 15.47 0.38 3.73
C TYR A 137 16.02 1.20 4.91
N LEU A 138 15.96 2.53 4.85
CA LEU A 138 16.32 3.41 5.97
C LEU A 138 15.20 3.55 7.01
N TYR A 139 13.98 3.12 6.70
CA TYR A 139 12.83 3.22 7.60
C TYR A 139 12.52 1.86 8.25
N PRO A 140 12.82 1.68 9.55
CA PRO A 140 12.80 0.36 10.17
C PRO A 140 11.39 -0.26 10.24
N GLY A 141 10.34 0.56 10.32
CA GLY A 141 8.95 0.11 10.42
C GLY A 141 8.52 -0.88 9.33
N PHE A 142 8.82 -0.56 8.07
CA PHE A 142 8.44 -1.39 6.92
C PHE A 142 9.32 -2.64 6.78
N ASN A 143 10.53 -2.59 7.34
CA ASN A 143 11.52 -3.66 7.19
C ASN A 143 11.34 -4.77 8.22
N GLN A 144 10.79 -4.47 9.41
CA GLN A 144 10.57 -5.47 10.46
C GLN A 144 9.78 -6.70 9.98
N PRO A 145 8.65 -6.56 9.27
CA PRO A 145 7.94 -7.71 8.73
C PRO A 145 8.82 -8.59 7.83
N LEU A 146 9.69 -7.98 7.04
CA LEU A 146 10.53 -8.70 6.08
C LEU A 146 11.72 -9.41 6.74
N ILE A 147 12.25 -8.81 7.81
CA ILE A 147 13.31 -9.39 8.64
C ILE A 147 12.74 -10.59 9.42
N LEU A 148 11.60 -10.42 10.08
CA LEU A 148 11.02 -11.42 10.99
C LEU A 148 10.41 -12.61 10.25
N THR A 149 9.88 -12.41 9.04
CA THR A 149 9.46 -13.51 8.16
C THR A 149 10.63 -14.23 7.49
N GLY A 150 11.86 -13.69 7.58
CA GLY A 150 13.05 -14.22 6.91
C GLY A 150 13.08 -13.98 5.40
N ALA A 151 12.11 -13.23 4.88
CA ALA A 151 11.90 -13.02 3.46
C ALA A 151 13.04 -12.21 2.80
N LEU A 152 13.67 -11.28 3.53
CA LEU A 152 14.85 -10.53 3.06
C LEU A 152 16.10 -11.41 2.90
N LYS A 153 16.28 -12.44 3.73
CA LYS A 153 17.52 -13.23 3.74
C LYS A 153 17.53 -14.36 2.72
N LYS A 154 16.37 -14.96 2.43
CA LYS A 154 16.27 -16.18 1.61
C LYS A 154 15.64 -15.97 0.23
N GLN A 155 14.91 -14.88 0.02
CA GLN A 155 14.02 -14.71 -1.15
C GLN A 155 14.03 -13.29 -1.72
N ALA A 156 15.09 -12.51 -1.49
CA ALA A 156 15.16 -11.11 -1.94
C ALA A 156 14.88 -10.94 -3.45
N GLY A 157 15.49 -11.79 -4.30
CA GLY A 157 15.27 -11.77 -5.75
C GLY A 157 13.82 -12.08 -6.14
N THR A 158 13.24 -13.13 -5.56
CA THR A 158 11.83 -13.50 -5.79
C THR A 158 10.89 -12.36 -5.42
N ARG A 159 11.10 -11.72 -4.27
CA ARG A 159 10.23 -10.62 -3.82
C ARG A 159 10.32 -9.37 -4.67
N LEU A 160 11.53 -9.06 -5.14
CA LEU A 160 11.70 -7.99 -6.11
C LEU A 160 10.95 -8.32 -7.41
N ALA A 161 11.01 -9.57 -7.87
CA ALA A 161 10.25 -10.05 -9.02
C ALA A 161 8.74 -9.99 -8.79
N GLU A 162 8.24 -10.40 -7.63
CA GLU A 162 6.81 -10.31 -7.27
C GLU A 162 6.31 -8.87 -7.28
N THR A 163 7.08 -7.95 -6.69
CA THR A 163 6.73 -6.51 -6.68
C THR A 163 6.78 -5.94 -8.10
N THR A 164 7.76 -6.34 -8.90
CA THR A 164 7.87 -5.92 -10.31
C THR A 164 6.72 -6.46 -11.15
N LYS A 165 6.31 -7.71 -10.93
CA LYS A 165 5.17 -8.33 -11.62
C LYS A 165 3.87 -7.62 -11.27
N TRP A 166 3.61 -7.39 -9.98
CA TRP A 166 2.45 -6.60 -9.54
C TRP A 166 2.47 -5.20 -10.15
N TRP A 167 3.63 -4.53 -10.18
CA TRP A 167 3.78 -3.22 -10.81
C TRP A 167 3.38 -3.24 -12.28
N VAL A 168 3.90 -4.21 -13.05
CA VAL A 168 3.51 -4.40 -14.45
C VAL A 168 2.00 -4.60 -14.56
N ASP A 169 1.44 -5.53 -13.79
CA ASP A 169 0.03 -5.90 -13.84
C ASP A 169 -0.93 -4.74 -13.63
N ILE A 170 -0.64 -3.84 -12.68
CA ILE A 170 -1.50 -2.69 -12.40
C ILE A 170 -1.33 -1.55 -13.42
N THR A 171 -0.22 -1.55 -14.17
CA THR A 171 0.07 -0.54 -15.19
C THR A 171 -0.34 -0.96 -16.60
N GLU A 172 -0.85 -2.17 -16.81
CA GLU A 172 -1.39 -2.57 -18.12
C GLU A 172 -2.69 -1.80 -18.46
N PRO A 173 -2.98 -1.56 -19.75
CA PRO A 173 -4.30 -1.09 -20.16
C PRO A 173 -5.39 -2.01 -19.62
N GLU A 174 -6.43 -1.42 -19.02
CA GLU A 174 -7.49 -2.16 -18.33
C GLU A 174 -7.01 -3.05 -17.17
N GLY A 175 -5.76 -2.90 -16.71
CA GLY A 175 -5.13 -3.72 -15.66
C GLY A 175 -5.77 -3.57 -14.28
N LEU A 176 -6.69 -2.63 -14.08
CA LEU A 176 -7.47 -2.45 -12.85
C LEU A 176 -8.96 -2.76 -13.02
N THR A 177 -9.37 -3.27 -14.18
CA THR A 177 -10.75 -3.75 -14.39
C THR A 177 -11.01 -5.04 -13.62
N HIS A 178 -12.28 -5.37 -13.38
CA HIS A 178 -12.65 -6.57 -12.63
C HIS A 178 -12.01 -7.82 -13.24
N LEU A 179 -11.41 -8.66 -12.39
CA LEU A 179 -10.68 -9.89 -12.75
C LEU A 179 -9.45 -9.73 -13.65
N SER A 180 -9.03 -8.51 -13.97
CA SER A 180 -7.75 -8.27 -14.64
C SER A 180 -6.56 -8.70 -13.76
N ALA A 181 -5.38 -8.82 -14.38
CA ALA A 181 -4.17 -9.22 -13.67
C ALA A 181 -3.80 -8.25 -12.53
N GLY A 182 -3.91 -6.93 -12.75
CA GLY A 182 -3.60 -5.93 -11.71
C GLY A 182 -4.64 -5.89 -10.59
N PHE A 183 -5.93 -6.06 -10.92
CA PHE A 183 -6.99 -6.22 -9.91
C PHE A 183 -6.72 -7.43 -9.00
N THR A 184 -6.53 -8.60 -9.60
CA THR A 184 -6.35 -9.85 -8.86
C THR A 184 -5.04 -9.87 -8.07
N SER A 185 -3.94 -9.42 -8.65
CA SER A 185 -2.63 -9.34 -7.97
C SER A 185 -2.67 -8.35 -6.79
N THR A 186 -3.34 -7.21 -6.92
CA THR A 186 -3.48 -6.23 -5.81
C THR A 186 -4.24 -6.83 -4.63
N ILE A 187 -5.34 -7.53 -4.89
CA ILE A 187 -6.08 -8.24 -3.82
C ILE A 187 -5.24 -9.37 -3.22
N TYR A 188 -4.46 -10.06 -4.04
CA TYR A 188 -3.54 -11.09 -3.54
C TYR A 188 -2.46 -10.52 -2.63
N VAL A 189 -1.92 -9.34 -2.96
CA VAL A 189 -0.99 -8.60 -2.07
C VAL A 189 -1.67 -8.28 -0.73
N ARG A 190 -2.93 -7.80 -0.74
CA ARG A 190 -3.71 -7.59 0.49
C ARG A 190 -3.84 -8.87 1.32
N PHE A 191 -4.12 -10.00 0.67
CA PHE A 191 -4.22 -11.31 1.32
C PHE A 191 -2.89 -11.70 2.00
N ILE A 192 -1.77 -11.59 1.29
CA ILE A 192 -0.44 -11.86 1.84
C ILE A 192 -0.12 -10.92 3.02
N HIS A 193 -0.46 -9.63 2.90
CA HIS A 193 -0.24 -8.65 3.97
C HIS A 193 -1.06 -8.98 5.22
N ALA A 194 -2.34 -9.32 5.08
CA ALA A 194 -3.19 -9.72 6.20
C ALA A 194 -2.70 -11.02 6.87
N LEU A 195 -2.24 -12.00 6.07
CA LEU A 195 -1.65 -13.24 6.59
C LEU A 195 -0.38 -12.96 7.41
N VAL A 196 0.54 -12.16 6.87
CA VAL A 196 1.78 -11.75 7.56
C VAL A 196 1.45 -10.96 8.83
N ARG A 197 0.49 -10.03 8.77
CA ARG A 197 0.02 -9.28 9.94
C ARG A 197 -0.47 -10.21 11.03
N ARG A 198 -1.31 -11.19 10.70
CA ARG A 198 -1.81 -12.19 11.66
C ARG A 198 -0.69 -13.02 12.28
N GLN A 199 0.29 -13.44 11.49
CA GLN A 199 1.43 -14.21 11.97
C GLN A 199 2.30 -13.39 12.94
N LEU A 200 2.62 -12.15 12.57
CA LEU A 200 3.49 -11.28 13.37
C LEU A 200 2.81 -10.79 14.64
N LYS A 201 1.49 -10.55 14.64
CA LYS A 201 0.72 -10.25 15.86
C LYS A 201 0.86 -11.32 16.96
N LYS A 202 1.12 -12.58 16.58
CA LYS A 202 1.34 -13.70 17.51
C LYS A 202 2.80 -13.91 17.88
N SER A 203 3.72 -13.19 17.24
CA SER A 203 5.15 -13.37 17.46
C SER A 203 5.62 -12.54 18.65
N GLU A 204 6.28 -13.18 19.61
CA GLU A 204 6.97 -12.49 20.72
C GLU A 204 8.09 -11.56 20.24
N ARG A 205 8.53 -11.70 18.99
CA ARG A 205 9.56 -10.86 18.37
C ARG A 205 9.01 -9.55 17.81
N TRP A 206 7.69 -9.38 17.75
CA TRP A 206 7.06 -8.15 17.27
C TRP A 206 6.79 -7.21 18.44
N ASP A 207 7.45 -6.06 18.44
CA ASP A 207 7.22 -5.00 19.43
C ASP A 207 6.07 -4.09 19.00
N SER A 208 4.88 -4.35 19.53
CA SER A 208 3.68 -3.54 19.20
C SER A 208 3.70 -2.15 19.85
N GLU A 209 4.47 -1.95 20.92
CA GLU A 209 4.61 -0.65 21.58
C GLU A 209 5.49 0.30 20.78
N VAL A 210 6.44 -0.22 20.00
CA VAL A 210 7.26 0.58 19.09
C VAL A 210 6.60 0.71 17.73
N TRP A 211 6.15 -0.41 17.15
CA TRP A 211 5.78 -0.45 15.72
C TRP A 211 4.28 -0.31 15.46
N GLY A 212 3.43 -0.36 16.49
CA GLY A 212 1.98 -0.54 16.30
C GLY A 212 1.68 -1.96 15.78
N ILE A 213 0.57 -2.13 15.06
CA ILE A 213 0.27 -3.43 14.46
C ILE A 213 1.14 -3.64 13.20
N PRO A 214 1.51 -4.88 12.83
CA PRO A 214 2.27 -5.12 11.61
C PRO A 214 1.49 -4.72 10.36
N LEU A 215 2.19 -4.16 9.36
CA LEU A 215 1.60 -3.72 8.09
C LEU A 215 0.37 -2.82 8.30
N ASN A 216 0.51 -1.85 9.20
CA ASN A 216 -0.54 -0.88 9.52
C ASN A 216 -0.73 0.15 8.39
N GLN A 217 -1.85 0.88 8.42
CA GLN A 217 -2.22 1.86 7.39
C GLN A 217 -1.20 2.99 7.26
N PHE A 218 -0.54 3.41 8.35
CA PHE A 218 0.53 4.42 8.29
C PHE A 218 1.70 3.94 7.43
N ASP A 219 2.19 2.72 7.67
CA ASP A 219 3.31 2.13 6.93
C ASP A 219 2.96 1.84 5.47
N LEU A 220 1.73 1.42 5.21
CA LEU A 220 1.22 1.20 3.85
C LEU A 220 1.10 2.53 3.08
N ALA A 221 0.61 3.60 3.71
CA ALA A 221 0.53 4.93 3.11
C ALA A 221 1.92 5.47 2.77
N MET A 222 2.91 5.29 3.64
CA MET A 222 4.31 5.65 3.37
C MET A 222 4.87 4.91 2.15
N THR A 223 4.56 3.62 2.02
CA THR A 223 4.94 2.82 0.84
C THR A 223 4.24 3.35 -0.42
N ASN A 224 2.95 3.67 -0.35
CA ASN A 224 2.21 4.26 -1.47
C ASN A 224 2.81 5.61 -1.92
N LEU A 225 3.27 6.43 -0.98
CA LEU A 225 3.99 7.68 -1.29
C LEU A 225 5.32 7.43 -2.02
N ALA A 226 6.03 6.36 -1.67
CA ALA A 226 7.28 5.97 -2.31
C ALA A 226 7.07 5.51 -3.77
N PHE A 227 5.91 4.92 -4.04
CA PHE A 227 5.48 4.51 -5.38
C PHE A 227 4.91 5.67 -6.23
N SER A 228 4.40 6.72 -5.56
CA SER A 228 3.72 7.84 -6.20
C SER A 228 4.56 9.12 -6.20
N SER A 229 4.50 9.88 -5.11
CA SER A 229 5.13 11.21 -5.00
C SER A 229 6.65 11.16 -5.17
N VAL A 230 7.32 10.12 -4.64
CA VAL A 230 8.77 9.96 -4.79
C VAL A 230 9.15 9.68 -6.25
N VAL A 231 8.35 8.92 -7.00
CA VAL A 231 8.56 8.73 -8.44
C VAL A 231 8.51 10.08 -9.16
N LEU A 232 7.50 10.90 -8.87
CA LEU A 232 7.35 12.22 -9.46
C LEU A 232 8.53 13.16 -9.13
N LEU A 233 9.14 13.04 -7.96
CA LEU A 233 10.37 13.76 -7.61
C LEU A 233 11.58 13.21 -8.38
N GLY A 234 11.72 11.90 -8.44
CA GLY A 234 12.83 11.23 -9.13
C GLY A 234 12.87 11.52 -10.62
N ILE A 235 11.72 11.48 -11.32
CA ILE A 235 11.70 11.78 -12.77
C ILE A 235 12.10 13.22 -13.06
N ARG A 236 11.76 14.18 -12.18
CA ARG A 236 12.19 15.58 -12.31
C ARG A 236 13.69 15.73 -12.13
N ALA A 237 14.28 14.97 -11.19
CA ALA A 237 15.73 14.91 -11.02
C ALA A 237 16.44 14.33 -12.25
N LEU A 238 15.77 13.47 -13.03
CA LEU A 238 16.25 12.97 -14.33
C LEU A 238 15.97 13.93 -15.50
N GLY A 239 15.43 15.13 -15.24
CA GLY A 239 15.12 16.13 -16.27
C GLY A 239 13.79 15.91 -16.99
N ILE A 240 12.95 14.98 -16.52
CA ILE A 240 11.60 14.74 -17.06
C ILE A 240 10.59 15.57 -16.26
N TRP A 241 9.98 16.54 -16.94
CA TRP A 241 9.03 17.47 -16.34
C TRP A 241 7.59 17.10 -16.71
N PRO A 242 6.87 16.36 -15.84
CA PRO A 242 5.47 16.06 -16.11
C PRO A 242 4.62 17.33 -16.05
N THR A 243 3.65 17.41 -16.94
CA THR A 243 2.57 18.39 -16.92
C THR A 243 1.75 18.26 -15.63
N LYS A 244 0.98 19.32 -15.32
CA LYS A 244 0.03 19.30 -14.20
C LYS A 244 -1.00 18.18 -14.35
N GLN A 245 -1.44 17.92 -15.59
CA GLN A 245 -2.42 16.88 -15.87
C GLN A 245 -1.84 15.48 -15.62
N GLU A 246 -0.64 15.17 -16.14
CA GLU A 246 0.03 13.88 -15.88
C GLU A 246 0.27 13.66 -14.39
N THR A 247 0.71 14.70 -13.67
CA THR A 247 0.90 14.63 -12.21
C THR A 247 -0.43 14.30 -11.51
N LYS A 248 -1.52 14.95 -11.89
CA LYS A 248 -2.86 14.70 -11.32
C LYS A 248 -3.36 13.29 -11.63
N SER A 249 -3.24 12.85 -12.88
CA SER A 249 -3.63 11.50 -13.31
C SER A 249 -2.82 10.43 -12.56
N PHE A 250 -1.51 10.60 -12.47
CA PHE A 250 -0.62 9.67 -11.77
C PHE A 250 -0.93 9.56 -10.27
N LEU A 251 -1.17 10.69 -9.59
CA LEU A 251 -1.59 10.66 -8.18
C LEU A 251 -3.00 10.10 -8.00
N HIS A 252 -3.90 10.30 -8.96
CA HIS A 252 -5.24 9.70 -8.97
C HIS A 252 -5.19 8.19 -9.11
N PHE A 253 -4.33 7.67 -9.98
CA PHE A 253 -4.06 6.24 -10.10
C PHE A 253 -3.59 5.64 -8.77
N TRP A 254 -2.62 6.26 -8.12
CA TRP A 254 -2.10 5.79 -6.83
C TRP A 254 -3.06 5.98 -5.65
N ARG A 255 -4.00 6.92 -5.74
CA ARG A 255 -5.11 7.05 -4.80
C ARG A 255 -6.10 5.88 -4.93
N TYR A 256 -6.21 5.26 -6.10
CA TYR A 256 -7.08 4.11 -6.32
C TYR A 256 -6.40 2.78 -6.03
N VAL A 257 -5.12 2.66 -6.35
CA VAL A 257 -4.34 1.44 -6.08
C VAL A 257 -4.04 1.24 -4.60
N GLY A 258 -3.70 2.32 -3.88
CA GLY A 258 -3.35 2.30 -2.46
C GLY A 258 -4.54 2.44 -1.54
#